data_AF-A0A1M5R6W1-F1
#
_entry.id   AF-A0A1M5R6W1-F1
#
_cell.length_a   1.000
_cell.length_b   1.000
_cell.length_c   1.000
_cell.angle_alpha   90.00
_cell.angle_beta   90.00
_cell.angle_gamma   90.00
#
_symmetry.space_group_name_H-M   'P 1'
#
loop_
_entity.id
_entity.type
_entity.pdbx_description
1 polymer ?
#
loop_
_entity_poly.entity_id
_entity_poly.type
_entity_poly.pdbx_seq_one_letter_code
_entity_poly.pdbx_strand_id
1 'polypeptide(L)' 'MRDTTFHIVCRDCPTELLGDSERAAARLAADRENAAGHDVAVGRVE' A
#
# COMPACT_ATOMS: atom_id res chain seq x y z
N MET A 1 18.97 -9.24 -6.88
CA MET A 1 18.04 -8.91 -5.77
C MET A 1 16.66 -9.26 -6.26
N ARG A 2 15.87 -10.05 -5.52
CA ARG A 2 14.45 -10.22 -5.87
C ARG A 2 13.77 -8.90 -5.54
N ASP A 3 13.47 -8.09 -6.55
CA ASP A 3 12.62 -6.91 -6.41
C ASP A 3 11.31 -7.38 -5.78
N THR A 4 11.13 -7.02 -4.51
CA THR A 4 9.93 -7.40 -3.77
C THR A 4 8.96 -6.26 -3.89
N THR A 5 7.93 -6.44 -4.70
CA THR A 5 6.88 -5.44 -4.87
C THR A 5 5.78 -5.67 -3.84
N PHE A 6 5.21 -4.58 -3.36
CA PHE A 6 4.06 -4.58 -2.46
C PHE A 6 2.93 -3.83 -3.15
N HIS A 7 1.75 -4.43 -3.15
CA HIS A 7 0.52 -3.85 -3.64
C HIS A 7 -0.27 -3.27 -2.46
N ILE A 8 -0.60 -1.98 -2.54
CA ILE A 8 -1.41 -1.26 -1.57
C ILE A 8 -2.75 -0.93 -2.22
N VAL A 9 -3.83 -1.46 -1.67
CA VAL A 9 -5.18 -1.32 -2.21
C VAL A 9 -6.06 -0.61 -1.19
N CYS A 10 -6.65 0.50 -1.60
CA CYS A 10 -7.73 1.17 -0.87
C CYS A 10 -9.06 0.47 -1.18
N ARG A 11 -9.87 0.14 -0.17
CA ARG A 11 -11.19 -0.47 -0.40
C ARG A 11 -12.31 0.56 -0.53
N ASP A 12 -12.12 1.74 0.05
CA ASP A 12 -13.09 2.83 -0.02
C ASP A 12 -12.94 3.69 -1.30
N CYS A 13 -11.82 3.54 -2.00
CA CYS A 13 -11.47 4.37 -3.13
C CYS A 13 -10.79 3.53 -4.22
N PRO A 14 -10.99 3.85 -5.52
CA PRO A 14 -10.42 3.10 -6.64
C PRO A 14 -8.94 3.44 -6.84
N THR A 15 -8.17 3.52 -5.75
CA THR A 15 -6.74 3.82 -5.77
C THR A 15 -5.94 2.60 -5.38
N GLU A 16 -5.01 2.25 -6.26
CA GLU A 16 -4.05 1.17 -6.10
C GLU A 16 -2.64 1.76 -6.27
N LEU A 17 -1.71 1.34 -5.40
CA LEU A 17 -0.33 1.82 -5.38
C LEU A 17 0.63 0.66 -5.27
N LEU A 18 1.84 0.85 -5.80
CA LEU A 18 2.93 -0.11 -5.69
C LEU A 18 4.05 0.47 -4.86
N GLY A 19 4.58 -0.33 -3.94
CA GLY A 19 5.77 -0.04 -3.15
C GLY A 19 6.88 -1.03 -3.48
N ASP A 20 8.10 -0.51 -3.61
CA ASP A 20 9.34 -1.27 -3.84
C ASP A 20 9.91 -1.90 -2.54
N SER A 21 9.35 -1.56 -1.39
CA SER A 21 9.78 -2.05 -0.09
C SER A 21 8.64 -2.05 0.93
N GLU A 22 8.76 -2.90 1.95
CA GLU A 22 7.75 -3.03 3.01
C GLU A 22 7.56 -1.70 3.74
N ARG A 23 8.65 -0.97 3.99
CA ARG A 23 8.61 0.37 4.60
C ARG A 23 7.88 1.39 3.72
N ALA A 24 8.12 1.38 2.41
CA ALA A 24 7.42 2.27 1.50
C ALA A 24 5.92 1.95 1.47
N ALA A 25 5.57 0.66 1.41
CA ALA A 25 4.19 0.21 1.43
C ALA A 25 3.46 0.56 2.72
N ALA A 26 4.08 0.32 3.88
CA ALA A 26 3.51 0.69 5.18
C ALA A 26 3.32 2.20 5.33
N ARG A 27 4.27 3.00 4.84
CA ARG A 27 4.14 4.47 4.85
C ARG A 27 2.99 4.95 3.97
N LEU A 28 2.83 4.37 2.78
CA LEU A 28 1.73 4.70 1.88
C LEU A 28 0.38 4.28 2.45
N ALA A 29 0.29 3.12 3.09
CA ALA A 29 -0.92 2.68 3.77
C ALA A 29 -1.30 3.64 4.91
N ALA A 30 -0.35 3.93 5.81
CA ALA A 30 -0.58 4.83 6.93
C ALA A 30 -0.93 6.26 6.49
N ASP A 31 -0.36 6.76 5.39
CA ASP A 31 -0.73 8.05 4.81
C ASP A 31 -2.21 8.07 4.40
N ARG A 32 -2.69 7.00 3.75
CA ARG A 32 -4.08 6.90 3.30
C ARG A 32 -5.09 6.65 4.41
N GLU A 33 -4.74 5.80 5.37
CA GLU A 33 -5.53 5.61 6.59
C GLU A 33 -5.67 6.94 7.33
N ASN A 34 -4.59 7.72 7.49
CA ASN A 34 -4.64 9.00 8.21
C ASN A 34 -5.28 10.14 7.42
N ALA A 35 -5.06 10.21 6.10
CA ALA A 35 -5.54 11.32 5.29
C ALA A 35 -7.07 11.28 5.07
N ALA A 36 -7.64 10.08 5.00
CA ALA A 36 -9.04 9.91 4.63
C ALA A 36 -9.82 8.90 5.48
N GLY A 37 -9.18 8.22 6.45
CA GLY A 37 -9.84 7.20 7.27
C GLY A 37 -10.23 5.96 6.47
N HIS A 38 -9.57 5.69 5.35
CA HIS A 38 -9.90 4.58 4.46
C HIS A 38 -9.35 3.25 4.98
N ASP A 39 -10.05 2.16 4.69
CA ASP A 39 -9.59 0.78 4.86
C ASP A 39 -8.59 0.44 3.75
N VAL A 40 -7.33 0.24 4.14
CA VAL A 40 -6.23 -0.01 3.23
C VAL A 40 -5.62 -1.38 3.52
N ALA A 41 -5.49 -2.19 2.47
CA ALA A 41 -4.85 -3.49 2.53
C ALA A 41 -3.48 -3.46 1.84
N VAL A 42 -2.47 -4.06 2.48
CA VAL A 42 -1.13 -4.22 1.90
C VAL A 42 -0.86 -5.70 1.68
N GLY A 43 -0.52 -6.06 0.45
CA GLY A 43 -0.13 -7.41 0.04
C GLY A 43 1.24 -7.41 -0.62
N ARG A 44 2.02 -8.47 -0.44
CA ARG A 44 3.24 -8.69 -1.22
C ARG A 44 2.88 -9.33 -2.55
N VAL A 45 3.48 -8.86 -3.64
CA VAL A 45 3.36 -9.41 -4.98
C VAL A 45 4.75 -9.85 -5.46
N GLU A 46 4.85 -11.11 -5.89
CA GLU A 46 6.07 -11.76 -6.39
C GLU A 46 6.10 -11.80 -7.92
#